data_AF-A0A7W0MRP7-F1
#
_entry.id   AF-A0A7W0MRP7-F1
#
_cell.length_a   1.000
_cell.length_b   1.000
_cell.length_c   1.000
_cell.angle_alpha   90.00
_cell.angle_beta   90.00
_cell.angle_gamma   90.00
#
_symmetry.space_group_name_H-M   'P 1'
#
loop_
_entity.id
_entity.type
_entity.pdbx_description
1 polymer ?
#
loop_
_entity_poly.entity_id
_entity_poly.type
_entity_poly.pdbx_seq_one_letter_code
_entity_poly.pdbx_strand_id
1 'polypeptide(L)'
;IRDAVDGYPAVRGLCELAQEVRGVLGASVKIGYAADWSEYFGHHPSDGSGDVMFHLDPLWAHPELDFIGVDNYMPISDWRDGSGHADAAAGSIYNLSYLEGNVAGGEGFDWYYADDDGRERQDRLAIADGAYGEDWTFRYKDIASWWSQAHVNRVGDVKAASQTPWLPRSKPIWFTELGCPAVDKGTNQPNVFHDPKSSESHFPYFSTSAKESLSSGDICRQRTPSGTTRATIRSPMSTPVRWSTWIAPTSGHGTLGRGRTFPNGWKPGSTD
;
A
#
# COMPACT_ATOMS: atom_id res chain seq x y z
N ILE A 1 5.95 -3.42 16.31
CA ILE A 1 6.51 -3.98 17.57
C ILE A 1 5.82 -5.31 17.84
N ARG A 2 6.54 -6.41 17.68
CA ARG A 2 6.14 -7.78 18.03
C ARG A 2 6.71 -8.08 19.43
N ASP A 3 5.96 -8.77 20.28
CA ASP A 3 6.50 -9.29 21.54
C ASP A 3 7.17 -10.66 21.35
N ALA A 4 7.72 -11.23 22.42
CA ALA A 4 8.44 -12.51 22.38
C ALA A 4 7.52 -13.74 22.17
N VAL A 5 6.20 -13.56 22.08
CA VAL A 5 5.19 -14.63 21.98
C VAL A 5 4.24 -14.36 20.80
N ASP A 6 4.75 -13.72 19.75
CA ASP A 6 4.02 -13.45 18.50
C ASP A 6 2.83 -12.49 18.62
N GLY A 7 2.74 -11.78 19.74
CA GLY A 7 1.75 -10.75 19.97
C GLY A 7 2.12 -9.40 19.37
N TYR A 8 1.11 -8.58 19.12
CA TYR A 8 1.26 -7.19 18.66
C TYR A 8 0.69 -6.22 19.71
N PRO A 9 1.44 -5.89 20.78
CA PRO A 9 0.96 -5.01 21.85
C PRO A 9 0.52 -3.63 21.37
N ALA A 10 1.19 -3.10 20.35
CA ALA A 10 0.82 -1.82 19.75
C ALA A 10 -0.60 -1.87 19.16
N VAL A 11 -0.97 -2.97 18.50
CA VAL A 11 -2.31 -3.15 17.92
C VAL A 11 -3.36 -3.23 19.01
N ARG A 12 -3.07 -3.93 20.13
CA ARG A 12 -3.97 -3.93 21.30
C ARG A 12 -4.19 -2.52 21.85
N GLY A 13 -3.11 -1.75 22.00
CA GLY A 13 -3.21 -0.35 22.43
C GLY A 13 -3.98 0.53 21.44
N LEU A 14 -3.86 0.28 20.13
CA LEU A 14 -4.66 0.98 19.11
C LEU A 14 -6.15 0.63 19.21
N CYS A 15 -6.51 -0.62 19.51
CA CYS A 15 -7.91 -1.00 19.75
C CYS A 15 -8.49 -0.30 20.99
N GLU A 16 -7.73 -0.27 22.10
CA GLU A 16 -8.12 0.47 23.31
C GLU A 16 -8.31 1.96 23.01
N LEU A 17 -7.34 2.56 22.30
CA LEU A 17 -7.41 3.96 21.88
C LEU A 17 -8.60 4.25 20.97
N ALA A 18 -8.99 3.32 20.08
CA ALA A 18 -10.17 3.49 19.24
C ALA A 18 -11.46 3.64 20.07
N GLN A 19 -11.58 2.90 21.18
CA GLN A 19 -12.71 3.02 22.11
C GLN A 19 -12.71 4.37 22.83
N GLU A 20 -11.55 4.80 23.32
CA GLU A 20 -11.40 6.10 23.98
C GLU A 20 -11.74 7.26 23.02
N VAL A 21 -11.21 7.21 21.80
CA VAL A 21 -11.49 8.20 20.75
C VAL A 21 -12.98 8.24 20.40
N ARG A 22 -13.65 7.08 20.31
CA ARG A 22 -15.11 7.04 20.16
C ARG A 22 -15.82 7.72 21.32
N GLY A 23 -15.41 7.45 22.56
CA GLY A 23 -16.00 8.06 23.75
C GLY A 23 -15.91 9.59 23.74
N VAL A 24 -14.83 10.15 23.21
CA VAL A 24 -14.59 11.60 23.10
C VAL A 24 -15.33 12.22 21.92
N LEU A 25 -15.22 11.62 20.73
CA LEU A 25 -15.74 12.20 19.48
C LEU A 25 -17.23 11.92 19.25
N GLY A 26 -17.77 10.88 19.89
CA GLY A 26 -19.14 10.43 19.71
C GLY A 26 -19.37 9.64 18.43
N ALA A 27 -20.62 9.18 18.23
CA ALA A 27 -20.98 8.26 17.14
C ALA A 27 -21.07 8.93 15.75
N SER A 28 -21.07 10.26 15.66
CA SER A 28 -21.22 10.99 14.40
C SER A 28 -19.92 11.14 13.60
N VAL A 29 -18.76 10.98 14.25
CA VAL A 29 -17.45 11.13 13.61
C VAL A 29 -16.97 9.79 13.08
N LYS A 30 -16.51 9.75 11.83
CA LYS A 30 -15.91 8.52 11.30
C LYS A 30 -14.49 8.35 11.82
N ILE A 31 -14.16 7.17 12.32
CA ILE A 31 -12.85 6.82 12.85
C ILE A 31 -12.21 5.79 11.92
N GLY A 32 -10.94 5.98 11.60
CA GLY A 32 -10.12 5.00 10.90
C GLY A 32 -8.69 5.05 11.43
N TYR A 33 -7.88 4.09 11.00
CA TYR A 33 -6.43 4.12 11.18
C TYR A 33 -5.80 4.25 9.79
N ALA A 34 -4.87 5.20 9.64
CA ALA A 34 -4.15 5.45 8.39
C ALA A 34 -2.88 4.61 8.41
N ALA A 35 -2.96 3.41 7.82
CA ALA A 35 -1.82 2.52 7.71
C ALA A 35 -0.93 2.94 6.55
N ASP A 36 0.38 2.82 6.74
CA ASP A 36 1.34 2.96 5.64
C ASP A 36 1.08 1.90 4.54
N TRP A 37 1.31 2.25 3.27
CA TRP A 37 1.18 1.33 2.13
C TRP A 37 1.97 0.02 2.29
N SER A 38 3.04 0.04 3.07
CA SER A 38 3.90 -1.12 3.33
C SER A 38 3.50 -1.95 4.56
N GLU A 39 2.51 -1.52 5.35
CA GLU A 39 2.09 -2.24 6.57
C GLU A 39 0.66 -2.78 6.52
N TYR A 40 -0.24 -2.14 5.76
CA TYR A 40 -1.69 -2.40 5.86
C TYR A 40 -2.08 -3.87 5.59
N PHE A 41 -1.33 -4.55 4.70
CA PHE A 41 -1.67 -5.86 4.15
C PHE A 41 -1.23 -7.04 5.03
N GLY A 42 -0.31 -6.83 5.96
CA GLY A 42 0.28 -7.89 6.76
C GLY A 42 1.69 -7.53 7.21
N HIS A 43 2.17 -8.26 8.22
CA HIS A 43 3.55 -8.19 8.71
C HIS A 43 4.25 -9.48 8.32
N HIS A 44 5.28 -9.35 7.48
CA HIS A 44 6.06 -10.45 6.96
C HIS A 44 7.53 -10.23 7.36
N PRO A 45 8.00 -10.83 8.47
CA PRO A 45 9.37 -10.67 8.92
C PRO A 45 10.39 -11.15 7.86
N SER A 46 11.50 -10.41 7.71
CA SER A 46 12.63 -10.81 6.88
C SER A 46 13.67 -11.67 7.63
N ASP A 47 13.30 -12.21 8.79
CA ASP A 47 14.17 -13.03 9.66
C ASP A 47 14.25 -14.51 9.25
N GLY A 48 13.64 -14.86 8.11
CA GLY A 48 13.60 -16.23 7.60
C GLY A 48 12.57 -17.12 8.28
N SER A 49 11.71 -16.57 9.15
CA SER A 49 10.64 -17.33 9.80
C SER A 49 9.61 -17.88 8.83
N GLY A 50 9.37 -17.23 7.69
CA GLY A 50 8.24 -17.58 6.80
C GLY A 50 6.88 -17.17 7.40
N ASP A 51 6.88 -16.28 8.39
CA ASP A 51 5.65 -15.82 9.01
C ASP A 51 4.90 -14.83 8.10
N VAL A 52 3.59 -15.02 8.01
CA VAL A 52 2.66 -14.08 7.36
C VAL A 52 1.57 -13.75 8.37
N MET A 53 1.63 -12.55 8.93
CA MET A 53 0.74 -12.16 10.02
C MET A 53 -0.14 -10.98 9.61
N PHE A 54 -1.45 -11.19 9.51
CA PHE A 54 -2.42 -10.12 9.35
C PHE A 54 -2.66 -9.39 10.68
N HIS A 55 -1.58 -8.80 11.20
CA HIS A 55 -1.45 -8.28 12.54
C HIS A 55 -2.40 -7.12 12.86
N LEU A 56 -2.84 -6.37 11.84
CA LEU A 56 -3.79 -5.27 11.98
C LEU A 56 -5.26 -5.73 11.93
N ASP A 57 -5.55 -6.99 11.61
CA ASP A 57 -6.93 -7.48 11.52
C ASP A 57 -7.76 -7.29 12.79
N PRO A 58 -7.23 -7.43 14.02
CA PRO A 58 -7.98 -7.08 15.22
C PRO A 58 -8.42 -5.61 15.25
N LEU A 59 -7.58 -4.69 14.75
CA LEU A 59 -7.91 -3.27 14.65
C LEU A 59 -8.89 -3.02 13.50
N TRP A 60 -8.65 -3.62 12.33
CA TRP A 60 -9.55 -3.51 11.17
C TRP A 60 -10.93 -4.08 11.44
N ALA A 61 -11.04 -5.16 12.21
CA ALA A 61 -12.31 -5.73 12.63
C ALA A 61 -12.95 -4.99 13.82
N HIS A 62 -12.20 -4.13 14.52
CA HIS A 62 -12.67 -3.46 15.73
C HIS A 62 -13.93 -2.63 15.46
N PRO A 63 -15.02 -2.76 16.24
CA PRO A 63 -16.31 -2.13 15.93
C PRO A 63 -16.26 -0.60 15.87
N GLU A 64 -15.29 0.02 16.55
CA GLU A 64 -15.16 1.48 16.57
C GLU A 64 -14.51 2.09 15.32
N LEU A 65 -13.86 1.29 14.47
CA LEU A 65 -13.35 1.76 13.19
C LEU A 65 -14.43 1.66 12.11
N ASP A 66 -14.66 2.75 11.39
CA ASP A 66 -15.64 2.87 10.32
C ASP A 66 -15.08 2.53 8.93
N PHE A 67 -13.76 2.64 8.75
CA PHE A 67 -13.07 2.39 7.48
C PHE A 67 -11.61 1.97 7.70
N ILE A 68 -11.01 1.38 6.68
CA ILE A 68 -9.56 1.10 6.61
C ILE A 68 -8.90 2.26 5.88
N GLY A 69 -7.99 2.97 6.54
CA GLY A 69 -7.20 4.04 5.94
C GLY A 69 -5.88 3.49 5.41
N VAL A 70 -5.50 3.87 4.19
CA VAL A 70 -4.22 3.52 3.59
C VAL A 70 -3.58 4.77 3.00
N ASP A 71 -2.35 5.05 3.41
CA ASP A 71 -1.50 6.08 2.82
C ASP A 71 -0.85 5.49 1.57
N ASN A 72 -1.50 5.69 0.42
CA ASN A 72 -1.20 4.99 -0.82
C ASN A 72 -0.02 5.62 -1.57
N TYR A 73 1.18 5.18 -1.21
CA TYR A 73 2.44 5.57 -1.85
C TYR A 73 3.10 4.45 -2.65
N MET A 74 2.29 3.51 -3.15
CA MET A 74 2.78 2.37 -3.94
C MET A 74 3.36 2.84 -5.29
N PRO A 75 4.50 2.29 -5.75
CA PRO A 75 5.08 2.61 -7.05
C PRO A 75 4.08 2.39 -8.20
N ILE A 76 4.01 3.33 -9.13
CA ILE A 76 3.18 3.23 -10.35
C ILE A 76 4.00 3.35 -11.64
N SER A 77 5.33 3.25 -11.53
CA SER A 77 6.25 3.12 -12.66
C SER A 77 7.58 2.48 -12.23
N ASP A 78 8.37 2.02 -13.19
CA ASP A 78 9.76 1.60 -13.08
C ASP A 78 10.57 2.18 -14.25
N TRP A 79 10.40 3.48 -14.46
CA TRP A 79 10.90 4.20 -15.63
C TRP A 79 12.40 4.53 -15.49
N ARG A 80 13.13 4.56 -16.62
CA ARG A 80 14.56 4.88 -16.70
C ARG A 80 14.84 5.77 -17.90
N ASP A 81 16.05 6.30 -17.98
CA ASP A 81 16.49 7.04 -19.15
C ASP A 81 16.87 6.09 -20.30
N GLY A 82 16.80 6.61 -21.52
CA GLY A 82 17.11 5.86 -22.74
C GLY A 82 15.96 4.94 -23.18
N SER A 83 16.24 4.07 -24.15
CA SER A 83 15.25 3.17 -24.75
C SER A 83 15.51 1.69 -24.45
N GLY A 84 16.55 1.38 -23.68
CA GLY A 84 16.97 0.00 -23.37
C GLY A 84 16.27 -0.63 -22.17
N HIS A 85 15.42 0.12 -21.46
CA HIS A 85 14.70 -0.37 -20.28
C HIS A 85 13.39 -1.08 -20.67
N ALA A 86 12.92 -1.99 -19.82
CA ALA A 86 11.75 -2.83 -20.06
C ALA A 86 10.46 -2.05 -20.34
N ASP A 87 10.35 -0.83 -19.78
CA ASP A 87 9.16 0.03 -19.88
C ASP A 87 9.20 0.99 -21.08
N ALA A 88 10.30 1.02 -21.85
CA ALA A 88 10.53 2.02 -22.90
C ALA A 88 9.42 2.04 -23.96
N ALA A 89 8.76 0.90 -24.18
CA ALA A 89 7.66 0.76 -25.13
C ALA A 89 6.44 1.63 -24.79
N ALA A 90 6.26 2.04 -23.52
CA ALA A 90 5.20 3.00 -23.16
C ALA A 90 5.49 4.42 -23.70
N GLY A 91 6.72 4.69 -24.15
CA GLY A 91 7.13 5.92 -24.85
C GLY A 91 7.31 7.15 -23.95
N SER A 92 6.68 7.18 -22.78
CA SER A 92 6.84 8.22 -21.78
C SER A 92 6.40 7.74 -20.40
N ILE A 93 7.07 8.19 -19.34
CA ILE A 93 6.61 8.03 -17.96
C ILE A 93 5.24 8.69 -17.72
N TYR A 94 4.87 9.66 -18.53
CA TYR A 94 3.57 10.34 -18.49
C TYR A 94 2.48 9.62 -19.30
N ASN A 95 2.78 8.46 -19.88
CA ASN A 95 1.78 7.67 -20.58
C ASN A 95 0.72 7.21 -19.58
N LEU A 96 -0.52 7.68 -19.74
CA LEU A 96 -1.61 7.38 -18.81
C LEU A 96 -1.94 5.88 -18.76
N SER A 97 -1.94 5.19 -19.90
CA SER A 97 -2.19 3.74 -19.91
C SER A 97 -1.11 2.96 -19.17
N TYR A 98 0.14 3.42 -19.24
CA TYR A 98 1.25 2.87 -18.47
C TYR A 98 1.05 3.07 -16.96
N LEU A 99 0.79 4.31 -16.53
CA LEU A 99 0.57 4.62 -15.11
C LEU A 99 -0.67 3.92 -14.55
N GLU A 100 -1.78 3.89 -15.31
CA GLU A 100 -3.01 3.21 -14.89
C GLU A 100 -2.85 1.70 -14.81
N GLY A 101 -2.14 1.08 -15.76
CA GLY A 101 -1.84 -0.35 -15.75
C GLY A 101 -1.01 -0.75 -14.53
N ASN A 102 -0.18 0.16 -14.03
CA ASN A 102 0.61 -0.05 -12.83
C ASN A 102 -0.13 0.27 -11.52
N VAL A 103 -1.42 0.64 -11.50
CA VAL A 103 -2.12 0.82 -10.21
C VAL A 103 -2.34 -0.52 -9.50
N ALA A 104 -2.73 -1.55 -10.25
CA ALA A 104 -2.90 -2.92 -9.78
C ALA A 104 -2.12 -3.88 -10.69
N GLY A 105 -0.84 -3.54 -10.89
CA GLY A 105 0.11 -4.21 -11.77
C GLY A 105 1.53 -3.71 -11.48
N GLY A 106 2.54 -4.25 -12.14
CA GLY A 106 3.94 -3.85 -11.98
C GLY A 106 4.56 -4.29 -10.64
N GLU A 107 5.51 -3.49 -10.14
CA GLU A 107 6.20 -3.77 -8.88
C GLU A 107 5.19 -3.87 -7.73
N GLY A 108 5.27 -4.94 -6.92
CA GLY A 108 4.36 -5.16 -5.79
C GLY A 108 3.03 -5.82 -6.14
N PHE A 109 2.80 -6.11 -7.43
CA PHE A 109 1.65 -6.90 -7.90
C PHE A 109 2.11 -8.05 -8.79
N ASP A 110 2.71 -7.74 -9.94
CA ASP A 110 3.17 -8.74 -10.89
C ASP A 110 4.55 -9.28 -10.49
N TRP A 111 5.43 -8.39 -10.01
CA TRP A 111 6.82 -8.71 -9.75
C TRP A 111 7.44 -7.89 -8.61
N TYR A 112 8.63 -8.28 -8.18
CA TYR A 112 9.49 -7.57 -7.22
C TYR A 112 10.97 -7.68 -7.64
N TYR A 113 11.84 -6.92 -6.96
CA TYR A 113 13.30 -7.04 -7.11
C TYR A 113 13.92 -7.67 -5.85
N ALA A 114 14.80 -8.65 -6.04
CA ALA A 114 15.51 -9.31 -4.94
C ALA A 114 16.49 -8.36 -4.22
N ASP A 115 17.06 -7.40 -4.92
CA ASP A 115 18.02 -6.42 -4.41
C ASP A 115 18.18 -5.23 -5.37
N ASP A 116 19.03 -4.28 -4.99
CA ASP A 116 19.29 -3.07 -5.78
C ASP A 116 19.98 -3.41 -7.10
N ASP A 117 20.84 -4.42 -7.12
CA ASP A 117 21.50 -4.95 -8.32
C ASP A 117 20.49 -5.50 -9.33
N GLY A 118 19.53 -6.29 -8.87
CA GLY A 118 18.41 -6.79 -9.67
C GLY A 118 17.50 -5.65 -10.15
N ARG A 119 17.28 -4.63 -9.30
CA ARG A 119 16.59 -3.41 -9.71
C ARG A 119 17.35 -2.70 -10.81
N GLU A 120 18.67 -2.54 -10.73
CA GLU A 120 19.47 -1.89 -11.78
C GLU A 120 19.34 -2.58 -13.14
N ARG A 121 19.32 -3.91 -13.16
CA ARG A 121 19.20 -4.74 -14.37
C ARG A 121 17.77 -4.96 -14.86
N GLN A 122 16.78 -4.59 -14.06
CA GLN A 122 15.36 -4.97 -14.23
C GLN A 122 15.14 -6.49 -14.23
N ASP A 123 15.84 -7.20 -13.34
CA ASP A 123 15.64 -8.63 -13.06
C ASP A 123 14.35 -8.84 -12.24
N ARG A 124 13.21 -8.67 -12.90
CA ARG A 124 11.87 -8.74 -12.30
C ARG A 124 11.52 -10.18 -11.94
N LEU A 125 11.31 -10.46 -10.66
CA LEU A 125 10.89 -11.76 -10.15
C LEU A 125 9.38 -11.78 -9.92
N ALA A 126 8.70 -12.82 -10.40
CA ALA A 126 7.26 -12.95 -10.22
C ALA A 126 6.89 -13.10 -8.73
N ILE A 127 5.77 -12.48 -8.32
CA ILE A 127 5.20 -12.70 -6.98
C ILE A 127 4.26 -13.90 -7.05
N ALA A 128 4.68 -15.00 -6.41
CA ALA A 128 3.92 -16.24 -6.31
C ALA A 128 4.02 -16.81 -4.89
N ASP A 129 2.89 -17.28 -4.36
CA ASP A 129 2.83 -17.99 -3.08
C ASP A 129 3.38 -19.41 -3.21
N GLY A 130 2.99 -20.12 -4.28
CA GLY A 130 3.36 -21.51 -4.52
C GLY A 130 2.68 -22.51 -3.58
N ALA A 131 2.75 -22.28 -2.26
CA ALA A 131 2.25 -23.21 -1.24
C ALA A 131 0.72 -23.33 -1.22
N TYR A 132 0.00 -22.21 -1.35
CA TYR A 132 -1.47 -22.21 -1.31
C TYR A 132 -2.13 -21.49 -2.50
N GLY A 133 -1.35 -20.97 -3.45
CA GLY A 133 -1.85 -20.21 -4.59
C GLY A 133 -2.51 -18.89 -4.21
N GLU A 134 -2.22 -18.36 -3.02
CA GLU A 134 -2.73 -17.08 -2.52
C GLU A 134 -1.69 -15.97 -2.75
N ASP A 135 -1.26 -15.79 -4.00
CA ASP A 135 -0.25 -14.79 -4.35
C ASP A 135 -0.61 -13.39 -3.82
N TRP A 136 -1.91 -13.08 -3.73
CA TRP A 136 -2.44 -11.83 -3.20
C TRP A 136 -1.95 -11.51 -1.78
N THR A 137 -1.64 -12.53 -0.96
CA THR A 137 -1.07 -12.34 0.38
C THR A 137 0.28 -11.62 0.33
N PHE A 138 1.00 -11.75 -0.79
CA PHE A 138 2.33 -11.20 -1.00
C PHE A 138 2.34 -9.99 -1.94
N ARG A 139 1.19 -9.66 -2.54
CA ARG A 139 1.03 -8.51 -3.43
C ARG A 139 0.51 -7.32 -2.64
N TYR A 140 1.41 -6.47 -2.15
CA TYR A 140 1.01 -5.28 -1.39
C TYR A 140 0.15 -4.30 -2.21
N LYS A 141 0.05 -4.44 -3.54
CA LYS A 141 -0.88 -3.65 -4.37
C LYS A 141 -2.22 -4.33 -4.64
N ASP A 142 -2.37 -5.61 -4.28
CA ASP A 142 -3.60 -6.36 -4.48
C ASP A 142 -4.62 -6.09 -3.37
N ILE A 143 -4.95 -4.81 -3.22
CA ILE A 143 -5.93 -4.28 -2.26
C ILE A 143 -7.30 -4.93 -2.47
N ALA A 144 -7.65 -5.25 -3.73
CA ALA A 144 -8.93 -5.85 -4.06
C ALA A 144 -9.05 -7.29 -3.53
N SER A 145 -8.02 -8.12 -3.73
CA SER A 145 -7.99 -9.47 -3.16
C SER A 145 -7.90 -9.41 -1.64
N TRP A 146 -6.98 -8.61 -1.07
CA TRP A 146 -6.89 -8.43 0.39
C TRP A 146 -8.25 -8.06 1.00
N TRP A 147 -8.95 -7.08 0.42
CA TRP A 147 -10.25 -6.65 0.92
C TRP A 147 -11.35 -7.72 0.81
N SER A 148 -11.26 -8.63 -0.16
CA SER A 148 -12.35 -9.55 -0.51
C SER A 148 -12.11 -11.00 -0.12
N GLN A 149 -10.93 -11.35 0.37
CA GLN A 149 -10.57 -12.69 0.81
C GLN A 149 -10.60 -12.81 2.33
N ALA A 150 -10.75 -14.04 2.81
CA ALA A 150 -10.58 -14.32 4.22
C ALA A 150 -9.09 -14.35 4.57
N HIS A 151 -8.73 -13.83 5.73
CA HIS A 151 -7.34 -13.77 6.17
C HIS A 151 -7.03 -14.96 7.08
N VAL A 152 -5.90 -15.62 6.82
CA VAL A 152 -5.40 -16.74 7.63
C VAL A 152 -3.91 -16.51 7.86
N ASN A 153 -3.52 -16.30 9.12
CA ASN A 153 -2.12 -16.16 9.48
C ASN A 153 -1.32 -17.42 9.11
N ARG A 154 -0.05 -17.25 8.81
CA ARG A 154 0.91 -18.34 8.60
C ARG A 154 2.06 -18.19 9.59
N VAL A 155 2.38 -19.28 10.26
CA VAL A 155 3.53 -19.39 11.16
C VAL A 155 4.46 -20.43 10.54
N GLY A 156 5.69 -20.05 10.19
CA GLY A 156 6.59 -21.00 9.51
C GLY A 156 6.04 -21.52 8.19
N ASP A 157 5.44 -20.67 7.36
CA ASP A 157 4.74 -21.03 6.10
C ASP A 157 3.50 -21.93 6.26
N VAL A 158 3.12 -22.28 7.50
CA VAL A 158 1.96 -23.13 7.78
C VAL A 158 0.76 -22.26 8.16
N LYS A 159 -0.35 -22.41 7.43
CA LYS A 159 -1.62 -21.74 7.76
C LYS A 159 -2.11 -22.15 9.15
N ALA A 160 -2.55 -21.16 9.92
CA ALA A 160 -3.28 -21.37 11.15
C ALA A 160 -4.61 -22.11 10.89
N ALA A 161 -5.09 -22.82 11.91
CA ALA A 161 -6.35 -23.58 11.83
C ALA A 161 -7.60 -22.68 11.70
N SER A 162 -7.50 -21.41 12.11
CA SER A 162 -8.61 -20.46 12.10
C SER A 162 -8.25 -19.21 11.30
N GLN A 163 -9.26 -18.64 10.66
CA GLN A 163 -9.20 -17.29 10.10
C GLN A 163 -9.00 -16.25 11.21
N THR A 164 -8.45 -15.10 10.83
CA THR A 164 -8.39 -13.93 11.71
C THR A 164 -9.80 -13.35 11.90
N PRO A 165 -9.98 -12.34 12.78
CA PRO A 165 -11.26 -11.64 12.92
C PRO A 165 -11.71 -10.84 11.69
N TRP A 166 -10.87 -10.70 10.66
CA TRP A 166 -11.25 -9.99 9.44
C TRP A 166 -12.38 -10.70 8.71
N LEU A 167 -13.43 -9.93 8.41
CA LEU A 167 -14.54 -10.37 7.59
C LEU A 167 -14.39 -9.75 6.19
N PRO A 168 -14.42 -10.55 5.11
CA PRO A 168 -14.31 -10.05 3.75
C PRO A 168 -15.29 -8.92 3.47
N ARG A 169 -14.78 -7.82 2.92
CA ARG A 169 -15.55 -6.63 2.53
C ARG A 169 -16.31 -5.94 3.67
N SER A 170 -15.94 -6.19 4.93
CA SER A 170 -16.66 -5.68 6.09
C SER A 170 -16.65 -4.16 6.22
N LYS A 171 -15.57 -3.50 5.76
CA LYS A 171 -15.42 -2.04 5.84
C LYS A 171 -14.88 -1.46 4.53
N PRO A 172 -15.23 -0.23 4.16
CA PRO A 172 -14.65 0.42 2.99
C PRO A 172 -13.17 0.75 3.22
N ILE A 173 -12.41 0.78 2.12
CA ILE A 173 -11.02 1.26 2.11
C ILE A 173 -11.00 2.70 1.62
N TRP A 174 -10.31 3.56 2.35
CA TRP A 174 -10.10 4.96 2.03
C TRP A 174 -8.61 5.19 1.82
N PHE A 175 -8.24 5.77 0.67
CA PHE A 175 -6.89 6.30 0.51
C PHE A 175 -6.80 7.64 1.23
N THR A 176 -6.16 7.62 2.39
CA THR A 176 -6.02 8.77 3.29
C THR A 176 -4.90 9.71 2.84
N GLU A 177 -3.91 9.16 2.14
CA GLU A 177 -2.86 9.91 1.48
C GLU A 177 -2.59 9.33 0.09
N LEU A 178 -2.22 10.21 -0.85
CA LEU A 178 -1.80 9.87 -2.20
C LEU A 178 -0.94 11.03 -2.71
N GLY A 179 0.21 10.71 -3.29
CA GLY A 179 1.07 11.67 -3.93
C GLY A 179 2.37 11.04 -4.35
N CYS A 180 3.24 11.83 -4.94
CA CYS A 180 4.63 11.48 -5.22
C CYS A 180 5.47 12.76 -5.09
N PRO A 181 6.80 12.67 -4.92
CA PRO A 181 7.61 13.89 -4.92
C PRO A 181 7.56 14.57 -6.31
N ALA A 182 7.57 15.90 -6.32
CA ALA A 182 7.50 16.72 -7.54
C ALA A 182 8.87 16.86 -8.22
N VAL A 183 9.51 15.74 -8.49
CA VAL A 183 10.81 15.61 -9.15
C VAL A 183 10.75 14.50 -10.19
N ASP A 184 11.69 14.53 -11.13
CA ASP A 184 11.88 13.53 -12.17
C ASP A 184 11.67 12.11 -11.63
N LYS A 185 10.80 11.35 -12.29
CA LYS A 185 10.47 9.95 -11.93
C LYS A 185 9.88 9.78 -10.53
N GLY A 186 9.15 10.78 -10.02
CA GLY A 186 8.41 10.71 -8.75
C GLY A 186 7.55 9.46 -8.59
N THR A 187 6.95 8.99 -9.68
CA THR A 187 6.09 7.80 -9.71
C THR A 187 6.81 6.47 -9.48
N ASN A 188 8.14 6.44 -9.62
CA ASN A 188 8.95 5.23 -9.35
C ASN A 188 9.02 4.91 -7.86
N GLN A 189 8.94 5.93 -7.01
CA GLN A 189 8.99 5.76 -5.56
C GLN A 189 8.19 6.86 -4.86
N PRO A 190 6.85 6.77 -4.88
CA PRO A 190 6.00 7.87 -4.43
C PRO A 190 6.15 8.20 -2.94
N ASN A 191 6.66 7.28 -2.13
CA ASN A 191 6.82 7.41 -0.68
C ASN A 191 8.05 8.22 -0.23
N VAL A 192 9.00 8.55 -1.13
CA VAL A 192 10.20 9.30 -0.74
C VAL A 192 10.06 10.79 -0.97
N PHE A 193 10.57 11.57 -0.03
CA PHE A 193 10.58 13.03 -0.09
C PHE A 193 11.97 13.54 0.26
N HIS A 194 12.47 14.47 -0.55
CA HIS A 194 13.74 15.12 -0.27
C HIS A 194 13.55 16.24 0.76
N ASP A 195 14.15 16.07 1.93
CA ASP A 195 14.30 17.11 2.96
C ASP A 195 15.77 17.16 3.41
N PRO A 196 16.53 18.23 3.08
CA PRO A 196 17.94 18.38 3.48
C PRO A 196 18.21 18.28 4.99
N LYS A 197 17.18 18.34 5.82
CA LYS A 197 17.27 18.27 7.28
C LYS A 197 16.91 16.90 7.85
N SER A 198 16.48 15.97 7.01
CA SER A 198 16.06 14.62 7.41
C SER A 198 17.11 13.59 7.02
N SER A 199 17.37 12.62 7.91
CA SER A 199 18.15 11.42 7.58
C SER A 199 17.42 10.49 6.61
N GLU A 200 16.10 10.64 6.49
CA GLU A 200 15.23 9.84 5.61
C GLU A 200 15.03 10.48 4.22
N SER A 201 15.91 11.42 3.86
CA SER A 201 15.84 12.18 2.61
C SER A 201 16.36 11.34 1.44
N HIS A 202 15.46 10.98 0.53
CA HIS A 202 15.79 10.19 -0.67
C HIS A 202 15.12 10.79 -1.91
N PHE A 203 15.72 10.52 -3.06
CA PHE A 203 15.11 10.76 -4.36
C PHE A 203 14.57 9.45 -4.93
N PRO A 204 13.53 9.49 -5.77
CA PRO A 204 13.00 8.29 -6.41
C PRO A 204 14.05 7.52 -7.18
N TYR A 205 13.85 6.22 -7.31
CA TYR A 205 14.73 5.36 -8.11
C TYR A 205 14.94 5.93 -9.52
N PHE A 206 16.22 6.02 -9.92
CA PHE A 206 16.69 6.51 -11.24
C PHE A 206 16.35 7.98 -11.54
N SER A 207 15.86 8.73 -10.55
CA SER A 207 15.61 10.16 -10.67
C SER A 207 16.91 10.93 -10.88
N THR A 208 16.86 11.94 -11.75
CA THR A 208 17.92 12.95 -11.87
C THR A 208 17.83 14.04 -10.79
N SER A 209 16.88 13.96 -9.86
CA SER A 209 16.52 14.98 -8.86
C SER A 209 16.02 16.32 -9.43
N ALA A 210 15.91 16.43 -10.75
CA ALA A 210 15.41 17.63 -11.41
C ALA A 210 13.96 17.87 -10.99
N LYS A 211 13.62 19.13 -10.70
CA LYS A 211 12.25 19.52 -10.40
C LYS A 211 11.35 19.26 -11.61
N GLU A 212 10.19 18.68 -11.37
CA GLU A 212 9.21 18.46 -12.43
C GLU A 212 8.23 19.64 -12.56
N SER A 213 7.81 19.91 -13.80
CA SER A 213 6.86 21.00 -14.08
C SER A 213 5.40 20.58 -13.90
N LEU A 214 5.11 19.27 -14.00
CA LEU A 214 3.82 18.70 -13.64
C LEU A 214 3.74 18.59 -12.12
N SER A 215 2.61 19.02 -11.54
CA SER A 215 2.43 18.86 -10.10
C SER A 215 2.12 17.39 -9.77
N SER A 216 2.55 16.91 -8.60
CA SER A 216 2.19 15.57 -8.10
C SER A 216 0.68 15.34 -8.06
N GLY A 217 -0.06 16.43 -7.80
CA GLY A 217 -1.51 16.45 -7.89
C GLY A 217 -2.02 16.18 -9.29
N ASP A 218 -1.36 16.67 -10.35
CA ASP A 218 -1.77 16.43 -11.74
C ASP A 218 -1.45 14.99 -12.18
N ILE A 219 -0.30 14.43 -11.78
CA ILE A 219 0.01 13.02 -12.03
C ILE A 219 -1.04 12.11 -11.36
N CYS A 220 -1.47 12.46 -10.15
CA CYS A 220 -2.52 11.73 -9.42
C CYS A 220 -3.96 12.07 -9.88
N ARG A 221 -4.22 13.27 -10.40
CA ARG A 221 -5.56 13.79 -10.80
C ARG A 221 -5.85 13.75 -12.30
N GLN A 222 -4.89 13.43 -13.17
CA GLN A 222 -5.11 13.31 -14.63
C GLN A 222 -6.16 12.25 -15.03
N ARG A 223 -6.83 11.66 -14.03
CA ARG A 223 -7.91 10.69 -14.08
C ARG A 223 -9.35 11.23 -14.08
N THR A 224 -9.64 12.50 -14.38
CA THR A 224 -11.05 12.87 -14.61
C THR A 224 -11.27 13.84 -15.78
N PRO A 225 -11.81 13.37 -16.93
CA PRO A 225 -12.45 14.23 -17.95
C PRO A 225 -13.78 14.86 -17.50
N SER A 226 -14.15 14.79 -16.23
CA SER A 226 -15.31 15.46 -15.65
C SER A 226 -15.13 15.46 -14.14
N GLY A 227 -15.06 16.64 -13.49
CA GLY A 227 -14.71 16.83 -12.07
C GLY A 227 -15.61 16.10 -11.06
N THR A 228 -15.55 14.77 -11.03
CA THR A 228 -16.25 13.89 -10.11
C THR A 228 -15.30 12.77 -9.75
N THR A 229 -14.85 12.75 -8.50
CA THR A 229 -13.95 11.70 -8.03
C THR A 229 -14.68 10.36 -7.99
N ARG A 230 -14.42 9.51 -8.99
CA ARG A 230 -14.82 8.11 -9.03
C ARG A 230 -13.60 7.28 -9.44
N ALA A 231 -12.81 6.84 -8.46
CA ALA A 231 -11.92 5.71 -8.68
C ALA A 231 -12.80 4.47 -8.83
N THR A 232 -12.98 3.96 -10.05
CA THR A 232 -13.69 2.69 -10.28
C THR A 232 -12.64 1.66 -10.68
N ILE A 233 -12.22 0.80 -9.76
CA ILE A 233 -11.44 -0.40 -10.12
C ILE A 233 -12.43 -1.37 -10.78
N ARG A 234 -12.26 -1.63 -12.09
CA ARG A 234 -12.96 -2.73 -12.78
C ARG A 234 -12.13 -4.01 -12.60
N SER A 235 -12.63 -4.95 -11.81
CA SER A 235 -12.17 -6.35 -11.85
C SER A 235 -12.73 -7.03 -13.12
N PRO A 236 -12.00 -7.96 -13.76
CA PRO A 236 -12.50 -8.72 -14.92
C PRO A 236 -13.63 -9.70 -14.57
N MET A 237 -14.00 -9.85 -13.30
CA MET A 237 -15.19 -10.59 -12.91
C MET A 237 -16.40 -9.65 -12.82
N SER A 238 -17.40 -9.94 -13.65
CA SER A 238 -18.66 -9.25 -13.87
C SER A 238 -19.35 -8.74 -12.60
N THR A 239 -19.02 -7.52 -12.17
CA THR A 239 -19.94 -6.50 -11.61
C THR A 239 -19.15 -5.22 -11.27
N PRO A 240 -19.56 -4.02 -11.73
CA PRO A 240 -18.84 -2.79 -11.42
C PRO A 240 -19.03 -2.40 -9.94
N VAL A 241 -17.94 -2.36 -9.17
CA VAL A 241 -17.93 -1.79 -7.82
C VAL A 241 -18.07 -0.28 -7.92
N ARG A 242 -19.21 0.27 -7.46
CA ARG A 242 -19.43 1.72 -7.39
C ARG A 242 -18.80 2.26 -6.11
N TRP A 243 -17.76 3.07 -6.24
CA TRP A 243 -17.16 3.80 -5.13
C TRP A 243 -17.82 5.19 -5.03
N SER A 244 -18.47 5.48 -3.90
CA SER A 244 -19.17 6.74 -3.65
C SER A 244 -18.24 7.83 -3.15
N THR A 245 -18.24 8.93 -3.90
CA THR A 245 -18.11 10.37 -3.55
C THR A 245 -17.34 10.78 -2.29
N TRP A 246 -16.37 11.67 -2.51
CA TRP A 246 -15.77 12.56 -1.52
C TRP A 246 -16.84 13.42 -0.82
N ILE A 247 -16.80 13.48 0.51
CA ILE A 247 -17.38 14.58 1.28
C ILE A 247 -16.22 15.54 1.58
N ALA A 248 -16.29 16.76 1.05
CA ALA A 248 -15.34 17.82 1.39
C ALA A 248 -15.40 18.12 2.91
N PRO A 249 -14.27 18.36 3.58
CA PRO A 249 -14.25 18.54 5.03
C PRO A 249 -14.86 19.89 5.40
N THR A 250 -16.02 19.88 6.06
CA THR A 250 -16.56 21.03 6.80
C THR A 250 -16.52 20.83 8.32
N SER A 251 -15.83 19.81 8.82
CA SER A 251 -15.62 19.63 10.27
C SER A 251 -14.28 18.94 10.54
N GLY A 252 -13.61 19.39 11.60
CA GLY A 252 -12.23 19.03 11.93
C GLY A 252 -12.02 17.53 12.10
N HIS A 253 -10.94 17.02 11.53
CA HIS A 253 -10.48 15.64 11.70
C HIS A 253 -9.17 15.68 12.50
N GLY A 254 -9.11 14.91 13.58
CA GLY A 254 -7.87 14.66 14.32
C GLY A 254 -7.21 13.40 13.79
N THR A 255 -6.00 13.51 13.24
CA THR A 255 -5.14 12.39 12.88
C THR A 255 -4.20 12.08 14.05
N LEU A 256 -4.23 10.86 14.56
CA LEU A 256 -3.21 10.36 15.49
C LEU A 256 -1.93 10.10 14.70
N GLY A 257 -0.90 10.92 14.93
CA GLY A 257 0.40 10.79 14.25
C GLY A 257 1.39 9.89 14.98
N ARG A 258 2.33 9.27 14.24
CA ARG A 258 3.65 8.86 14.77
C ARG A 258 4.71 8.50 13.72
N GLY A 259 5.96 8.82 14.10
CA GLY A 259 7.26 8.14 13.89
C GLY A 259 7.50 7.27 12.67
N ARG A 260 8.25 7.80 11.69
CA ARG A 260 8.78 7.07 10.54
C ARG A 260 10.22 6.62 10.81
N THR A 261 10.45 5.30 10.84
CA THR A 261 11.72 4.65 10.54
C THR A 261 11.42 3.24 10.03
N PHE A 262 11.71 2.94 8.75
CA PHE A 262 11.75 1.57 8.25
C PHE A 262 12.82 1.41 7.16
N PRO A 263 13.70 0.40 7.25
CA PRO A 263 14.54 -0.01 6.15
C PRO A 263 13.73 -0.87 5.16
N ASN A 264 14.02 -0.65 3.88
CA ASN A 264 13.72 -1.44 2.67
C ASN A 264 12.75 -2.63 2.80
N GLY A 265 11.74 -2.56 1.93
CA GLY A 265 10.62 -3.49 1.80
C GLY A 265 10.97 -4.97 1.86
N TRP A 266 9.98 -5.70 2.38
CA TRP A 266 9.90 -7.16 2.37
C TRP A 266 10.27 -7.76 1.01
N LYS A 267 11.05 -8.84 1.05
CA LYS A 267 11.49 -9.63 -0.11
C LYS A 267 10.96 -11.05 0.07
N PRO A 268 10.14 -11.58 -0.84
CA PRO A 268 9.79 -13.00 -0.84
C PRO A 268 11.07 -13.85 -0.93
N GLY A 269 11.15 -14.90 -0.11
CA GLY A 269 12.31 -15.76 -0.01
C GLY A 269 12.70 -16.38 -1.35
N SER A 270 13.99 -16.30 -1.69
CA SER A 270 14.60 -17.13 -2.73
C SER A 270 14.63 -18.57 -2.23
N THR A 271 13.94 -19.47 -2.92
CA THR A 271 14.30 -20.88 -2.87
C THR A 271 15.49 -21.11 -3.81
N ASP A 272 16.58 -21.55 -3.21
CA ASP A 272 17.89 -21.97 -3.75
C ASP A 272 18.91 -20.88 -4.14
#